data_AF-A8LP45-F1
#
_entry.id   AF-A8LP45-F1
#
_cell.length_a   1.000
_cell.length_b   1.000
_cell.length_c   1.000
_cell.angle_alpha   90.00
_cell.angle_beta   90.00
_cell.angle_gamma   90.00
#
_symmetry.space_group_name_H-M   'P 1'
#
loop_
_entity.id
_entity.type
_entity.pdbx_description
1 polymer ?
#
loop_
_entity_poly.entity_id
_entity_poly.type
_entity_poly.pdbx_seq_one_letter_code
_entity_poly.pdbx_strand_id
1 'polypeptide(L)'
;MSTAADIHPMAPAHLPPYVAGADGSDFLMSFMVVFLIAVILGLGVAYFTLHALPEKMAHRSNAVQLQLISVLAMLALFTHNNLFWVAALVLAAFRPPDFITPLNSIAQSLRNLAGGPRRDEAPAPTAEKEG
;
A
#
# COMPACT_ATOMS: atom_id res chain seq x y z
N MET A 1 8.36 66.89 8.13
CA MET A 1 9.78 66.47 8.06
C MET A 1 9.87 65.19 8.85
N SER A 2 9.74 64.03 8.19
CA SER A 2 9.63 62.73 8.85
C SER A 2 11.04 62.28 9.27
N THR A 3 11.29 62.15 10.57
CA THR A 3 12.53 61.61 11.12
C THR A 3 12.62 60.13 10.76
N ALA A 4 13.50 59.78 9.82
CA ALA A 4 13.96 58.42 9.65
C ALA A 4 14.49 57.95 11.02
N ALA A 5 13.96 56.84 11.52
CA ALA A 5 14.44 56.26 12.77
C ALA A 5 15.93 55.92 12.59
N ASP A 6 16.79 56.55 13.40
CA ASP A 6 18.21 56.24 13.45
C ASP A 6 18.37 54.75 13.78
N ILE A 7 18.80 53.98 12.78
CA ILE A 7 19.02 52.55 12.90
C ILE A 7 20.22 52.39 13.84
N HIS A 8 20.05 51.60 14.91
CA HIS A 8 21.09 51.41 15.93
C HIS A 8 22.42 50.99 15.28
N PRO A 9 23.58 51.56 15.65
CA PRO A 9 24.86 51.31 14.97
C PRO A 9 25.32 49.84 15.04
N MET A 10 24.77 49.05 15.97
CA MET A 10 24.99 47.60 16.06
C MET A 10 23.93 46.76 15.32
N ALA A 11 23.00 47.38 14.59
CA ALA A 11 22.01 46.65 13.81
C ALA A 11 22.71 45.92 12.65
N PRO A 12 22.46 44.60 12.46
CA PRO A 12 23.02 43.87 11.34
C PRO A 12 22.59 44.49 10.01
N ALA A 13 23.54 44.71 9.11
CA ALA A 13 23.26 45.26 7.77
C ALA A 13 22.50 44.28 6.87
N HIS A 14 22.53 42.99 7.19
CA HIS A 14 21.78 41.95 6.49
C HIS A 14 21.29 40.89 7.49
N LEU A 15 20.04 40.49 7.33
CA LEU A 15 19.49 39.34 8.04
C LEU A 15 19.67 38.09 7.17
N PRO A 16 19.96 36.93 7.77
CA PRO A 16 19.98 35.68 7.04
C PRO A 16 18.61 35.40 6.38
N PRO A 17 18.58 34.76 5.20
CA PRO A 17 17.36 34.62 4.39
C PRO A 17 16.28 33.71 5.00
N TYR A 18 16.61 32.97 6.06
CA TYR A 18 15.68 32.09 6.79
C TYR A 18 15.01 32.79 7.98
N VAL A 19 15.30 34.07 8.24
CA VAL A 19 14.67 34.89 9.27
C VAL A 19 13.58 35.75 8.63
N ALA A 20 12.44 35.90 9.30
CA ALA A 20 11.36 36.77 8.84
C ALA A 20 11.83 38.22 8.66
N GLY A 21 11.52 38.80 7.49
CA GLY A 21 11.80 40.17 7.13
C GLY A 21 10.83 41.14 7.80
N ALA A 22 11.26 42.40 7.94
CA ALA A 22 10.42 43.48 8.47
C ALA A 22 9.28 43.87 7.51
N ASP A 23 9.36 43.45 6.24
CA ASP A 23 8.31 43.55 5.23
C ASP A 23 7.24 42.45 5.37
N GLY A 24 7.38 41.57 6.37
CA GLY A 24 6.48 40.45 6.64
C GLY A 24 6.77 39.21 5.79
N SER A 25 7.79 39.25 4.93
CA SER A 25 8.19 38.09 4.15
C SER A 25 8.90 37.06 5.05
N ASP A 26 8.48 35.81 5.01
CA ASP A 26 9.15 34.70 5.71
C ASP A 26 9.32 33.54 4.74
N PHE A 27 10.50 33.47 4.15
CA PHE A 27 10.85 32.44 3.17
C PHE A 27 10.83 31.04 3.79
N LEU A 28 11.37 30.88 5.01
CA LEU A 28 11.44 29.58 5.66
C LEU A 28 10.04 29.07 6.01
N MET A 29 9.17 29.92 6.55
CA MET A 29 7.79 29.57 6.83
C MET A 29 7.03 29.19 5.54
N SER A 30 7.16 30.01 4.50
CA SER A 30 6.52 29.74 3.20
C SER A 30 6.98 28.41 2.60
N PHE A 31 8.29 28.14 2.63
CA PHE A 31 8.86 26.87 2.17
C PHE A 31 8.34 25.69 2.99
N MET A 32 8.31 25.80 4.32
CA MET A 32 7.83 24.73 5.20
C MET A 32 6.36 24.41 5.00
N VAL A 33 5.51 25.40 4.73
CA VAL A 33 4.09 25.18 4.41
C VAL A 33 3.95 24.40 3.10
N VAL A 34 4.65 24.82 2.04
CA VAL A 34 4.63 24.12 0.75
C VAL A 34 5.20 22.71 0.87
N PHE A 35 6.32 22.56 1.59
CA PHE A 35 6.95 21.28 1.86
C PHE A 35 6.01 20.35 2.63
N LEU A 36 5.32 20.83 3.67
CA LEU A 36 4.37 20.05 4.44
C LEU A 36 3.21 19.57 3.56
N ILE A 37 2.65 20.44 2.71
CA ILE A 37 1.60 20.06 1.76
C ILE A 37 2.13 18.98 0.80
N ALA A 38 3.34 19.15 0.24
CA ALA A 38 3.95 18.17 -0.64
C ALA A 38 4.19 16.81 0.05
N VAL A 39 4.62 16.82 1.31
CA VAL A 39 4.80 15.62 2.14
C VAL A 39 3.46 14.94 2.39
N ILE A 40 2.41 15.69 2.79
CA ILE A 40 1.07 15.13 3.02
C ILE A 40 0.51 14.50 1.74
N LEU A 41 0.62 15.19 0.60
CA LEU A 41 0.18 14.66 -0.69
C LEU A 41 1.02 13.45 -1.11
N GLY A 42 2.34 13.48 -0.90
CA GLY A 42 3.25 12.37 -1.19
C GLY A 42 2.93 11.13 -0.35
N LEU A 43 2.73 11.29 0.97
CA LEU A 43 2.27 10.21 1.84
C LEU A 43 0.87 9.73 1.48
N GLY A 44 -0.05 10.63 1.11
CA GLY A 44 -1.39 10.28 0.65
C GLY A 44 -1.37 9.43 -0.62
N VAL A 45 -0.59 9.84 -1.62
CA VAL A 45 -0.39 9.06 -2.86
C VAL A 45 0.29 7.72 -2.56
N ALA A 46 1.33 7.70 -1.72
CA ALA A 46 1.98 6.46 -1.30
C ALA A 46 1.00 5.52 -0.58
N TYR A 47 0.16 6.08 0.30
CA TYR A 47 -0.90 5.36 1.01
C TYR A 47 -1.93 4.76 0.05
N PHE A 48 -2.48 5.55 -0.88
CA PHE A 48 -3.42 5.04 -1.89
C PHE A 48 -2.78 4.01 -2.81
N THR A 49 -1.49 4.19 -3.15
CA THR A 49 -0.73 3.24 -3.97
C THR A 49 -0.53 1.91 -3.24
N LEU A 50 -0.14 1.95 -1.95
CA LEU A 50 -0.05 0.77 -1.09
C LEU A 50 -1.40 0.07 -0.91
N HIS A 51 -2.51 0.81 -0.93
CA HIS A 51 -3.87 0.25 -0.90
C HIS A 51 -4.31 -0.38 -2.23
N ALA A 52 -3.81 0.13 -3.37
CA ALA A 52 -4.14 -0.41 -4.69
C ALA A 52 -3.27 -1.63 -5.08
N LEU A 53 -2.10 -1.80 -4.46
CA LEU A 53 -1.23 -2.97 -4.64
C LEU A 53 -1.93 -4.31 -4.32
N PRO A 54 -2.64 -4.49 -3.19
CA PRO A 54 -3.29 -5.75 -2.87
C PRO A 54 -4.36 -6.17 -3.89
N GLU A 55 -5.09 -5.21 -4.46
CA GLU A 55 -6.07 -5.47 -5.52
C GLU A 55 -5.40 -5.99 -6.80
N LYS A 56 -4.29 -5.36 -7.21
CA LYS A 56 -3.54 -5.74 -8.42
C LYS A 56 -2.82 -7.09 -8.30
N MET A 57 -2.51 -7.52 -7.07
CA MET A 57 -1.83 -8.80 -6.82
C MET A 57 -2.80 -9.99 -6.71
N ALA A 58 -4.11 -9.76 -6.64
CA ALA A 58 -5.13 -10.81 -6.56
C ALA A 58 -5.18 -11.75 -7.79
N HIS A 59 -4.44 -11.45 -8.86
CA HIS A 59 -4.48 -12.23 -10.11
C HIS A 59 -3.43 -13.34 -10.24
N ARG A 60 -2.45 -13.49 -9.32
CA ARG A 60 -1.50 -14.63 -9.34
C ARG A 60 -1.10 -15.11 -7.94
N SER A 61 -1.59 -16.29 -7.56
CA SER A 61 -1.15 -17.18 -6.46
C SER A 61 -1.48 -16.76 -5.01
N ASN A 62 -1.98 -17.74 -4.23
CA ASN A 62 -2.37 -17.67 -2.81
C ASN A 62 -3.21 -16.45 -2.40
N ALA A 63 -4.40 -16.32 -3.00
CA ALA A 63 -5.37 -15.27 -2.73
C ALA A 63 -5.66 -15.03 -1.23
N VAL A 64 -5.62 -16.09 -0.41
CA VAL A 64 -5.89 -16.01 1.03
C VAL A 64 -4.80 -15.24 1.78
N GLN A 65 -3.52 -15.40 1.44
CA GLN A 65 -2.43 -14.70 2.11
C GLN A 65 -2.48 -13.20 1.81
N LEU A 66 -2.74 -12.84 0.56
CA LEU A 66 -2.89 -11.44 0.15
C LEU A 66 -4.12 -10.80 0.78
N GLN A 67 -5.22 -11.53 0.91
CA GLN A 67 -6.42 -11.04 1.60
C GLN A 67 -6.14 -10.77 3.09
N LEU A 68 -5.43 -11.67 3.78
CA LEU A 68 -5.01 -11.46 5.16
C LEU A 68 -4.09 -10.26 5.35
N ILE A 69 -3.09 -10.09 4.48
CA ILE A 69 -2.17 -8.93 4.51
C ILE A 69 -2.97 -7.62 4.30
N SER A 70 -3.92 -7.63 3.37
CA SER A 70 -4.77 -6.47 3.07
C SER A 70 -5.67 -6.08 4.23
N VAL A 71 -6.31 -7.07 4.88
CA VAL A 71 -7.16 -6.84 6.07
C VAL A 71 -6.33 -6.31 7.24
N LEU A 72 -5.13 -6.85 7.48
CA LEU A 72 -4.23 -6.35 8.53
C LEU A 72 -3.77 -4.91 8.25
N ALA A 73 -3.45 -4.58 7.00
CA ALA A 73 -3.06 -3.22 6.62
C ALA A 73 -4.21 -2.21 6.78
N MET A 74 -5.45 -2.61 6.45
CA MET A 74 -6.65 -1.79 6.65
C MET A 74 -6.95 -1.57 8.15
N LEU A 75 -6.79 -2.61 8.98
CA LEU A 75 -6.89 -2.51 10.45
C LEU A 75 -5.82 -1.61 11.05
N ALA A 76 -4.57 -1.69 10.57
CA ALA A 76 -3.46 -0.86 11.05
C ALA A 76 -3.76 0.63 10.89
N LEU A 77 -4.35 0.99 9.76
CA LEU A 77 -4.69 2.37 9.45
C LEU A 77 -5.92 2.88 10.20
N PHE A 78 -6.97 2.07 10.28
CA PHE A 78 -8.16 2.46 11.04
C PHE A 78 -7.84 2.67 12.52
N THR A 79 -6.94 1.85 13.06
CA THR A 79 -6.58 1.86 14.49
C THR A 79 -5.38 2.76 14.80
N HIS A 80 -4.60 3.20 13.81
CA HIS A 80 -3.30 3.89 13.98
C HIS A 80 -2.32 3.11 14.89
N ASN A 81 -2.38 1.77 14.89
CA ASN A 81 -1.52 0.93 15.69
C ASN A 81 -0.46 0.22 14.82
N ASN A 82 0.81 0.57 15.03
CA ASN A 82 1.96 0.07 14.29
C ASN A 82 2.15 -1.46 14.39
N LEU A 83 1.58 -2.12 15.39
CA LEU A 83 1.67 -3.57 15.57
C LEU A 83 1.06 -4.33 14.38
N PHE A 84 -0.08 -3.85 13.87
CA PHE A 84 -0.75 -4.46 12.72
C PHE A 84 0.04 -4.27 11.42
N TRP A 85 0.75 -3.15 11.28
CA TRP A 85 1.63 -2.90 10.14
C TRP A 85 2.85 -3.84 10.15
N VAL A 86 3.49 -4.01 11.32
CA VAL A 86 4.58 -4.97 11.50
C VAL A 86 4.10 -6.41 11.25
N ALA A 87 2.92 -6.78 11.75
CA ALA A 87 2.35 -8.10 11.52
C ALA A 87 2.06 -8.35 10.02
N ALA A 88 1.57 -7.34 9.28
CA ALA A 88 1.34 -7.44 7.84
C ALA A 88 2.65 -7.68 7.07
N LEU A 89 3.72 -6.97 7.44
CA LEU A 89 5.05 -7.14 6.84
C LEU A 89 5.66 -8.51 7.13
N VAL A 90 5.57 -8.97 8.38
CA VAL A 90 6.04 -10.32 8.75
C VAL A 90 5.26 -11.38 7.97
N LEU A 91 3.95 -11.24 7.88
CA LEU A 91 3.10 -12.18 7.12
C LEU A 91 3.37 -12.12 5.61
N ALA A 92 3.75 -10.97 5.07
CA ALA A 92 4.16 -10.82 3.67
C ALA A 92 5.54 -11.45 3.40
N ALA A 93 6.46 -11.38 4.37
CA ALA A 93 7.80 -11.94 4.26
C ALA A 93 7.79 -13.47 4.24
N PHE A 94 6.86 -14.11 4.98
CA PHE A 94 6.73 -15.56 5.01
C PHE A 94 5.58 -16.03 4.12
N ARG A 95 5.88 -16.67 2.99
CA ARG A 95 4.87 -17.37 2.18
C ARG A 95 4.63 -18.77 2.76
N PRO A 96 3.46 -19.05 3.36
CA PRO A 96 3.14 -20.42 3.73
C PRO A 96 3.12 -21.28 2.46
N PRO A 97 3.75 -22.46 2.46
CA PRO A 97 3.65 -23.39 1.35
C PRO A 97 2.20 -23.80 1.11
N ASP A 98 1.82 -23.98 -0.15
CA ASP A 98 0.52 -24.57 -0.47
C ASP A 98 0.56 -26.09 -0.18
N PHE A 99 0.04 -26.46 1.00
CA PHE A 99 -0.04 -27.84 1.44
C PHE A 99 -1.30 -28.57 0.97
N ILE A 100 -2.30 -27.84 0.46
CA ILE A 100 -3.61 -28.41 0.09
C ILE A 100 -3.57 -28.99 -1.32
N THR A 101 -2.93 -28.30 -2.25
CA THR A 101 -2.74 -28.78 -3.63
C THR A 101 -2.08 -30.17 -3.70
N PRO A 102 -0.93 -30.42 -3.05
CA PRO A 102 -0.33 -31.76 -3.04
C PRO A 102 -1.22 -32.81 -2.35
N LEU A 103 -1.89 -32.47 -1.25
CA LEU A 103 -2.79 -33.40 -0.54
C LEU A 103 -3.98 -33.83 -1.42
N ASN A 104 -4.57 -32.88 -2.15
CA ASN A 104 -5.64 -33.15 -3.11
C ASN A 104 -5.15 -34.01 -4.28
N SER A 105 -3.91 -33.82 -4.75
CA SER A 105 -3.31 -34.65 -5.79
C SER A 105 -3.14 -36.12 -5.35
N ILE A 106 -2.76 -36.34 -4.09
CA ILE A 106 -2.64 -37.69 -3.50
C ILE A 106 -4.02 -38.32 -3.35
N ALA A 107 -5.00 -37.58 -2.84
CA ALA A 107 -6.37 -38.06 -2.72
C ALA A 107 -6.99 -38.40 -4.09
N GLN A 108 -6.69 -37.61 -5.13
CA GLN A 108 -7.10 -37.88 -6.51
C GLN A 108 -6.44 -39.16 -7.04
N SER A 109 -5.14 -39.32 -6.83
CA SER A 109 -4.38 -40.49 -7.28
C SER A 109 -4.84 -41.78 -6.58
N LEU A 110 -5.14 -41.71 -5.28
CA LEU A 110 -5.71 -42.82 -4.50
C LEU A 110 -7.11 -43.19 -4.97
N ARG A 111 -7.97 -42.20 -5.27
CA ARG A 111 -9.31 -42.44 -5.85
C ARG A 111 -9.22 -43.16 -7.20
N ASN A 112 -8.28 -42.75 -8.05
CA ASN A 112 -8.05 -43.38 -9.35
C ASN A 112 -7.55 -44.83 -9.21
N LEU A 113 -6.70 -45.11 -8.22
CA LEU A 113 -6.18 -46.45 -7.94
C LEU A 113 -7.24 -47.38 -7.32
N ALA A 114 -8.15 -46.82 -6.53
CA ALA A 114 -9.27 -47.53 -5.91
C ALA A 114 -10.45 -47.81 -6.86
N GLY A 115 -10.33 -47.47 -8.16
CA GLY A 115 -11.39 -47.69 -9.15
C GLY A 115 -12.61 -46.79 -9.01
N GLY A 116 -12.48 -45.64 -8.34
CA GLY A 116 -13.57 -44.69 -8.16
C GLY A 116 -14.01 -44.06 -9.51
N PRO A 117 -15.31 -43.77 -9.69
CA PRO A 117 -15.84 -43.23 -10.96
C PRO A 117 -15.15 -41.92 -11.33
N ARG A 118 -14.58 -41.88 -12.54
CA ARG A 118 -13.90 -40.70 -13.10
C ARG A 118 -14.96 -39.66 -13.43
N ARG A 119 -14.87 -38.48 -12.81
CA ARG A 119 -15.86 -37.39 -12.96
C ARG A 119 -15.74 -36.63 -14.31
N ASP A 120 -14.82 -37.05 -15.17
CA ASP A 120 -14.45 -36.34 -16.41
C ASP A 120 -15.30 -36.75 -17.64
N GLU A 121 -16.24 -37.69 -17.50
CA GLU A 121 -17.27 -37.94 -18.53
C GLU A 121 -18.50 -37.08 -18.26
N ALA A 122 -18.35 -35.76 -18.43
CA ALA A 122 -19.48 -34.95 -18.86
C ALA A 122 -19.70 -35.24 -20.36
N PRO A 123 -20.92 -35.64 -20.79
CA PRO A 123 -21.15 -36.01 -22.18
C PRO A 123 -20.90 -34.81 -23.08
N ALA A 124 -20.04 -35.00 -24.09
CA ALA A 124 -19.85 -34.04 -25.16
C ALA A 124 -21.22 -33.67 -25.75
N PRO A 125 -21.52 -32.37 -25.95
CA PRO A 125 -22.78 -31.98 -26.56
C PRO A 125 -22.82 -32.59 -27.96
N THR A 126 -23.76 -33.50 -28.16
CA THR A 126 -24.05 -34.10 -29.47
C THR A 126 -24.31 -32.98 -30.45
N ALA A 127 -23.40 -32.85 -31.43
CA ALA A 127 -23.60 -32.02 -32.59
C ALA A 127 -24.84 -32.54 -33.32
N GLU A 128 -25.93 -31.79 -33.17
CA GLU A 128 -27.17 -31.91 -33.91
C GLU A 128 -26.85 -31.67 -35.39
N LYS A 129 -26.74 -32.77 -36.14
CA LYS A 129 -26.89 -32.73 -37.60
C LYS A 129 -28.38 -32.84 -37.88
N GLU A 130 -29.04 -31.70 -38.05
CA GLU A 130 -30.29 -31.67 -38.81
C GLU A 130 -29.97 -31.37 -40.27
N GLY A 131 -30.45 -32.26 -41.13
CA GLY A 131 -30.56 -32.12 -42.58
C GLY A 131 -31.98 -32.48 -42.99
#